data_AF-A0A838KN01-F1
#
_entry.id   AF-A0A838KN01-F1
#
_cell.length_a   1.000
_cell.length_b   1.000
_cell.length_c   1.000
_cell.angle_alpha   90.00
_cell.angle_beta   90.00
_cell.angle_gamma   90.00
#
_symmetry.space_group_name_H-M   'P 1'
#
loop_
_entity.id
_entity.type
_entity.pdbx_description
1 polymer ?
#
loop_
_entity_poly.entity_id
_entity_poly.type
_entity_poly.pdbx_seq_one_letter_code
_entity_poly.pdbx_strand_id
1 'polypeptide(L)'
;MSDESLLASWEAALPGFPTFGVALLERYDEPTRRYHDSRHLTEVLAGVRLLGDHAADLVSVRLAAWFHDAVYEVDRTDNEEQSALLSARMLESAAVPAGVIAEVERLVRLTATHHPSGDDANGAVLCDADLAVLASDRLRYAEYAADVRAEYAALDDATFRSGRAGVLRHLLGQPSLFGTPEGRRRWEDAARMNLRHELAVLTT
;
A
#
# COMPACT_ATOMS: atom_id res chain seq x y z
N MET A 1 -6.58 13.34 -5.73
CA MET A 1 -5.94 13.46 -7.06
C MET A 1 -6.97 13.02 -8.09
N SER A 2 -6.95 13.58 -9.31
CA SER A 2 -7.80 13.08 -10.41
C SER A 2 -7.10 11.93 -11.14
N ASP A 3 -7.84 11.13 -11.90
CA ASP A 3 -7.28 10.08 -12.76
C ASP A 3 -6.22 10.62 -13.71
N GLU A 4 -6.41 11.83 -14.24
CA GLU A 4 -5.42 12.53 -15.06
C GLU A 4 -4.09 12.72 -14.32
N SER A 5 -4.13 13.10 -13.04
CA SER A 5 -2.92 13.27 -12.24
C SER A 5 -2.26 11.93 -11.87
N LEU A 6 -3.04 10.86 -11.72
CA LEU A 6 -2.52 9.50 -11.56
C LEU A 6 -1.83 9.04 -12.84
N LEU A 7 -2.48 9.16 -14.00
CA LEU A 7 -1.89 8.79 -15.29
C LEU A 7 -0.63 9.61 -15.61
N ALA A 8 -0.58 10.89 -15.24
CA ALA A 8 0.64 11.69 -15.32
C ALA A 8 1.76 11.15 -14.39
N SER A 9 1.41 10.68 -13.20
CA SER A 9 2.37 10.03 -12.30
C SER A 9 2.86 8.69 -12.85
N TRP A 10 2.00 7.94 -13.56
CA TRP A 10 2.41 6.72 -14.26
C TRP A 10 3.37 7.04 -15.41
N GLU A 11 3.04 8.00 -16.26
CA GLU A 11 3.89 8.42 -17.38
C GLU A 11 5.27 8.89 -16.91
N ALA A 12 5.35 9.52 -15.73
CA ALA A 12 6.63 9.89 -15.12
C ALA A 12 7.44 8.70 -14.59
N ALA A 13 6.78 7.58 -14.23
CA ALA A 13 7.43 6.36 -13.74
C ALA A 13 7.85 5.42 -14.88
N LEU A 14 6.99 5.25 -15.90
CA LEU A 14 7.25 4.45 -17.09
C LEU A 14 6.75 5.17 -18.36
N PRO A 15 7.58 6.06 -18.95
CA PRO A 15 7.20 6.83 -20.13
C PRO A 15 6.88 5.96 -21.35
N GLY A 16 5.88 6.35 -22.13
CA GLY A 16 5.52 5.69 -23.39
C GLY A 16 4.62 4.45 -23.25
N PHE A 17 4.15 4.13 -22.03
CA PHE A 17 3.24 3.01 -21.77
C PHE A 17 1.94 3.46 -21.07
N PRO A 18 1.19 4.45 -21.58
CA PRO A 18 0.02 5.01 -20.90
C PRO A 18 -1.11 3.98 -20.71
N THR A 19 -1.22 2.99 -21.60
CA THR A 19 -2.22 1.92 -21.51
C THR A 19 -2.03 1.02 -20.29
N PHE A 20 -0.81 0.92 -19.75
CA PHE A 20 -0.56 0.15 -18.52
C PHE A 20 -1.10 0.89 -17.30
N GLY A 21 -0.88 2.20 -17.21
CA GLY A 21 -1.47 3.03 -16.15
C GLY A 21 -3.00 2.95 -16.16
N VAL A 22 -3.62 3.03 -17.35
CA VAL A 22 -5.08 2.87 -17.50
C VAL A 22 -5.53 1.48 -17.03
N ALA A 23 -4.87 0.41 -17.46
CA ALA A 23 -5.22 -0.95 -17.07
C ALA A 23 -5.03 -1.22 -15.57
N LEU A 24 -4.11 -0.51 -14.91
CA LEU A 24 -3.95 -0.56 -13.46
C LEU A 24 -5.06 0.20 -12.75
N LEU A 25 -5.41 1.41 -13.20
CA LEU A 25 -6.55 2.16 -12.62
C LEU A 25 -7.86 1.39 -12.73
N GLU A 26 -8.13 0.74 -13.86
CA GLU A 26 -9.31 -0.13 -14.02
C GLU A 26 -9.39 -1.25 -12.96
N ARG A 27 -8.25 -1.76 -12.49
CA ARG A 27 -8.20 -2.75 -11.41
C ARG A 27 -8.50 -2.13 -10.06
N TYR A 28 -7.90 -0.98 -9.76
CA TYR A 28 -8.17 -0.25 -8.51
C TYR A 28 -9.63 0.22 -8.42
N ASP A 29 -10.28 0.51 -9.55
CA ASP A 29 -11.67 0.95 -9.61
C ASP A 29 -12.69 -0.22 -9.71
N GLU A 30 -12.25 -1.46 -9.49
CA GLU A 30 -13.15 -2.62 -9.43
C GLU A 30 -14.26 -2.40 -8.38
N PRO A 31 -15.55 -2.60 -8.70
CA PRO A 31 -16.68 -2.16 -7.85
C PRO A 31 -16.74 -2.76 -6.45
N THR A 32 -16.04 -3.87 -6.21
CA THR A 32 -15.97 -4.57 -4.93
C THR A 32 -14.94 -3.98 -3.97
N ARG A 33 -13.97 -3.21 -4.49
CA ARG A 33 -12.93 -2.56 -3.69
C ARG A 33 -13.51 -1.31 -3.01
N ARG A 34 -13.09 -1.06 -1.77
CA ARG A 34 -13.55 0.10 -0.99
C ARG A 34 -12.39 0.89 -0.42
N TYR A 35 -11.45 0.20 0.21
CA TYR A 35 -10.22 0.81 0.68
C TYR A 35 -9.12 0.68 -0.36
N HIS A 36 -8.93 -0.51 -0.94
CA HIS A 36 -7.84 -0.78 -1.90
C HIS A 36 -8.18 -0.25 -3.31
N ASP A 37 -8.60 1.02 -3.38
CA ASP A 37 -9.08 1.73 -4.56
C ASP A 37 -8.06 2.76 -5.10
N SER A 38 -8.45 3.54 -6.12
CA SER A 38 -7.59 4.57 -6.73
C SER A 38 -7.27 5.74 -5.78
N ARG A 39 -8.06 5.94 -4.72
CA ARG A 39 -7.77 6.90 -3.64
C ARG A 39 -6.69 6.35 -2.72
N HIS A 40 -6.68 5.06 -2.39
CA HIS A 40 -5.53 4.44 -1.72
C HIS A 40 -4.25 4.58 -2.54
N LEU A 41 -4.27 4.20 -3.82
CA LEU A 41 -3.11 4.37 -4.71
C LEU A 41 -2.60 5.83 -4.73
N THR A 42 -3.52 6.80 -4.76
CA THR A 42 -3.21 8.22 -4.65
C THR A 42 -2.45 8.55 -3.36
N GLU A 43 -2.92 8.04 -2.23
CA GLU A 43 -2.34 8.27 -0.90
C GLU A 43 -0.94 7.65 -0.81
N VAL A 44 -0.76 6.42 -1.30
CA VAL A 44 0.56 5.75 -1.36
C VAL A 44 1.53 6.53 -2.23
N LEU A 45 1.15 6.93 -3.45
CA LEU A 45 2.02 7.72 -4.34
C LEU A 45 2.39 9.09 -3.74
N ALA A 46 1.48 9.71 -2.97
CA ALA A 46 1.78 10.93 -2.24
C ALA A 46 2.82 10.70 -1.12
N GLY A 47 2.71 9.56 -0.41
CA GLY A 47 3.70 9.11 0.57
C GLY A 47 5.07 8.86 -0.05
N VAL A 48 5.13 8.12 -1.16
CA VAL A 48 6.37 7.87 -1.92
C VAL A 48 7.01 9.17 -2.38
N ARG A 49 6.22 10.15 -2.87
CA ARG A 49 6.74 11.47 -3.26
C ARG A 49 7.34 12.22 -2.06
N LEU A 50 6.68 12.15 -0.90
CA LEU A 50 7.13 12.82 0.32
C LEU A 50 8.43 12.22 0.87
N LEU A 51 8.59 10.90 0.76
CA LEU A 51 9.74 10.15 1.26
C LEU A 51 10.82 9.90 0.20
N GLY A 52 10.68 10.44 -1.01
CA GLY A 52 11.48 10.06 -2.17
C GLY A 52 13.00 10.20 -1.98
N ASP A 53 13.45 11.18 -1.17
CA ASP A 53 14.87 11.40 -0.86
C ASP A 53 15.49 10.28 0.01
N HIS A 54 14.66 9.41 0.59
CA HIS A 54 15.09 8.23 1.33
C HIS A 54 15.19 6.96 0.46
N ALA A 55 14.68 6.98 -0.78
CA ALA A 55 14.75 5.83 -1.67
C ALA A 55 16.12 5.74 -2.36
N ALA A 56 16.70 4.55 -2.42
CA ALA A 56 17.89 4.29 -3.22
C ALA A 56 17.57 4.21 -4.73
N ASP A 57 16.40 3.67 -5.06
CA ASP A 57 15.83 3.63 -6.41
C ASP A 57 14.36 4.06 -6.39
N LEU A 58 14.14 5.36 -6.56
CA LEU A 58 12.80 5.94 -6.56
C LEU A 58 11.94 5.47 -7.75
N VAL A 59 12.55 5.07 -8.87
CA VAL A 59 11.79 4.57 -10.03
C VAL A 59 11.16 3.23 -9.69
N SER A 60 11.95 2.30 -9.15
CA SER A 60 11.44 0.98 -8.73
C SER A 60 10.39 1.11 -7.63
N VAL A 61 10.58 2.01 -6.64
CA VAL A 61 9.57 2.26 -5.59
C VAL A 61 8.26 2.80 -6.16
N ARG A 62 8.31 3.73 -7.14
CA ARG A 62 7.10 4.26 -7.78
C ARG A 62 6.37 3.18 -8.58
N LEU A 63 7.09 2.36 -9.33
CA LEU A 63 6.48 1.25 -10.06
C LEU A 63 5.86 0.25 -9.08
N ALA A 64 6.57 -0.13 -8.01
CA ALA A 64 6.04 -1.01 -6.98
C ALA A 64 4.78 -0.45 -6.31
N ALA A 65 4.73 0.85 -6.01
CA ALA A 65 3.53 1.49 -5.49
C ALA A 65 2.33 1.38 -6.44
N TRP A 66 2.54 1.46 -7.75
CA TRP A 66 1.45 1.21 -8.72
C TRP A 66 0.96 -0.24 -8.71
N PHE A 67 1.87 -1.19 -8.50
CA PHE A 67 1.55 -2.62 -8.59
C PHE A 67 1.11 -3.27 -7.29
N HIS A 68 1.41 -2.71 -6.10
CA HIS A 68 1.33 -3.45 -4.83
C HIS A 68 -0.02 -4.14 -4.58
N ASP A 69 -1.13 -3.44 -4.83
CA ASP A 69 -2.50 -3.97 -4.72
C ASP A 69 -3.21 -4.08 -6.07
N ALA A 70 -2.46 -4.15 -7.17
CA ALA A 70 -3.05 -4.27 -8.51
C ALA A 70 -3.95 -5.52 -8.63
N VAL A 71 -3.57 -6.61 -7.96
CA VAL A 71 -4.45 -7.76 -7.72
C VAL A 71 -4.88 -7.74 -6.26
N TYR A 72 -6.20 -7.71 -6.02
CA TYR A 72 -6.76 -7.71 -4.68
C TYR A 72 -8.10 -8.45 -4.63
N GLU A 73 -8.12 -9.59 -3.94
CA GLU A 73 -9.33 -10.32 -3.60
C GLU A 73 -9.32 -10.67 -2.10
N VAL A 74 -10.41 -10.36 -1.40
CA VAL A 74 -10.50 -10.42 0.08
C VAL A 74 -10.34 -11.85 0.63
N ASP A 75 -10.71 -12.86 -0.14
CA ASP A 75 -10.64 -14.28 0.21
C ASP A 75 -9.34 -14.97 -0.23
N ARG A 76 -8.42 -14.23 -0.88
CA ARG A 76 -7.11 -14.73 -1.27
C ARG A 76 -6.03 -14.41 -0.24
N THR A 77 -4.99 -15.24 -0.27
CA THR A 77 -3.81 -15.12 0.62
C THR A 77 -2.52 -14.83 -0.16
N ASP A 78 -2.62 -14.72 -1.49
CA ASP A 78 -1.49 -14.57 -2.40
C ASP A 78 -1.61 -13.29 -3.26
N ASN A 79 -2.40 -12.29 -2.83
CA ASN A 79 -2.64 -11.06 -3.59
C ASN A 79 -1.32 -10.37 -3.98
N GLU A 80 -0.40 -10.21 -3.03
CA GLU A 80 0.89 -9.55 -3.26
C GLU A 80 1.78 -10.36 -4.21
N GLU A 81 1.72 -11.70 -4.16
CA GLU A 81 2.41 -12.55 -5.13
C GLU A 81 1.83 -12.37 -6.53
N GLN A 82 0.50 -12.34 -6.67
CA GLN A 82 -0.14 -12.13 -7.97
C GLN A 82 0.13 -10.73 -8.53
N SER A 83 0.13 -9.71 -7.68
CA SER A 83 0.52 -8.34 -8.01
C SER A 83 1.98 -8.27 -8.47
N ALA A 84 2.90 -8.97 -7.80
CA ALA A 84 4.30 -9.06 -8.20
C ALA A 84 4.44 -9.74 -9.57
N LEU A 85 3.80 -10.89 -9.77
CA LEU A 85 3.81 -11.60 -11.05
C LEU A 85 3.17 -10.78 -12.18
N LEU A 86 2.13 -10.00 -11.89
CA LEU A 86 1.54 -9.06 -12.85
C LEU A 86 2.54 -7.97 -13.23
N SER A 87 3.24 -7.39 -12.24
CA SER A 87 4.26 -6.38 -12.47
C SER A 87 5.37 -6.89 -13.40
N ALA A 88 5.87 -8.11 -13.17
CA ALA A 88 6.90 -8.71 -14.00
C ALA A 88 6.45 -8.84 -15.46
N ARG A 89 5.29 -9.47 -15.70
CA ARG A 89 4.76 -9.65 -17.06
C ARG A 89 4.59 -8.33 -17.81
N MET A 90 4.04 -7.32 -17.15
CA MET A 90 3.81 -6.01 -17.79
C MET A 90 5.14 -5.31 -18.08
N LEU A 91 6.04 -5.24 -17.10
CA LEU A 91 7.33 -4.55 -17.25
C LEU A 91 8.28 -5.27 -18.24
N GLU A 92 8.26 -6.60 -18.29
CA GLU A 92 8.98 -7.39 -19.30
C GLU A 92 8.50 -7.05 -20.72
N SER A 93 7.18 -6.94 -20.92
CA SER A 93 6.61 -6.58 -22.22
C SER A 93 6.93 -5.13 -22.65
N ALA A 94 7.29 -4.28 -21.69
CA ALA A 94 7.81 -2.93 -21.90
C ALA A 94 9.34 -2.87 -22.05
N ALA A 95 10.04 -4.02 -22.06
CA ALA A 95 11.50 -4.12 -22.13
C ALA A 95 12.22 -3.35 -20.99
N VAL A 96 11.59 -3.27 -19.81
CA VAL A 96 12.23 -2.71 -18.61
C VAL A 96 13.41 -3.60 -18.20
N PRO A 97 14.55 -3.05 -17.74
CA PRO A 97 15.70 -3.85 -17.34
C PRO A 97 15.36 -4.86 -16.23
N ALA A 98 15.86 -6.09 -16.36
CA ALA A 98 15.56 -7.19 -15.42
C ALA A 98 15.86 -6.85 -13.95
N GLY A 99 16.88 -6.03 -13.67
CA GLY A 99 17.19 -5.58 -12.31
C GLY A 99 16.10 -4.70 -11.68
N VAL A 100 15.47 -3.83 -12.48
CA VAL A 100 14.33 -3.00 -12.03
C VAL A 100 13.11 -3.88 -11.81
N ILE A 101 12.84 -4.83 -12.71
CA ILE A 101 11.72 -5.77 -12.57
C ILE A 101 11.85 -6.57 -11.28
N ALA A 102 13.03 -7.14 -11.02
CA ALA A 102 13.29 -7.91 -9.81
C ALA A 102 13.11 -7.07 -8.53
N GLU A 103 13.50 -5.80 -8.54
CA GLU A 103 13.29 -4.91 -7.40
C GLU A 103 11.82 -4.55 -7.21
N VAL A 104 11.08 -4.24 -8.29
CA VAL A 104 9.63 -3.97 -8.22
C VAL A 104 8.89 -5.17 -7.65
N GLU A 105 9.18 -6.37 -8.17
CA GLU A 105 8.60 -7.62 -7.69
C GLU A 105 8.89 -7.86 -6.20
N ARG A 106 10.14 -7.65 -5.76
CA ARG A 106 10.55 -7.80 -4.36
C ARG A 106 9.81 -6.82 -3.45
N LEU A 107 9.70 -5.56 -3.88
CA LEU A 107 9.02 -4.50 -3.13
C LEU A 107 7.51 -4.76 -3.03
N VAL A 108 6.87 -5.21 -4.11
CA VAL A 108 5.46 -5.61 -4.08
C VAL A 108 5.25 -6.78 -3.12
N ARG A 109 6.08 -7.83 -3.16
CA ARG A 109 5.98 -8.94 -2.19
C ARG A 109 6.19 -8.49 -0.74
N LEU A 110 6.99 -7.45 -0.52
CA LEU A 110 7.29 -6.94 0.82
C LEU A 110 6.05 -6.35 1.52
N THR A 111 5.08 -5.82 0.76
CA THR A 111 3.84 -5.26 1.33
C THR A 111 2.95 -6.33 1.98
N ALA A 112 3.21 -7.62 1.79
CA ALA A 112 2.50 -8.66 2.53
C ALA A 112 2.83 -8.66 4.04
N THR A 113 3.99 -8.11 4.42
CA THR A 113 4.47 -8.10 5.81
C THR A 113 4.78 -6.71 6.35
N HIS A 114 4.98 -5.73 5.47
CA HIS A 114 5.42 -4.38 5.80
C HIS A 114 6.66 -4.34 6.69
N HIS A 115 7.55 -5.32 6.55
CA HIS A 115 8.72 -5.48 7.42
C HIS A 115 10.04 -5.46 6.64
N PRO A 116 10.45 -4.28 6.11
CA PRO A 116 11.75 -4.13 5.47
C PRO A 116 12.90 -4.43 6.44
N SER A 117 14.02 -4.93 5.93
CA SER A 117 15.26 -4.98 6.72
C SER A 117 15.76 -3.57 7.02
N GLY A 118 16.58 -3.42 8.07
CA GLY A 118 17.05 -2.11 8.52
C GLY A 118 17.91 -1.34 7.51
N ASP A 119 18.43 -2.02 6.49
CA ASP A 119 19.20 -1.49 5.36
C ASP A 119 18.39 -1.41 4.04
N ASP A 120 17.13 -1.84 4.03
CA ASP A 120 16.26 -1.78 2.85
C ASP A 120 15.57 -0.41 2.72
N ALA A 121 16.32 0.54 2.16
CA ALA A 121 15.85 1.91 1.96
C ALA A 121 14.60 2.00 1.05
N ASN A 122 14.54 1.19 -0.01
CA ASN A 122 13.41 1.19 -0.94
C ASN A 122 12.15 0.60 -0.28
N GLY A 123 12.31 -0.53 0.41
CA GLY A 123 11.23 -1.18 1.15
C GLY A 123 10.70 -0.29 2.27
N ALA A 124 11.57 0.40 3.01
CA ALA A 124 11.18 1.37 4.01
C ALA A 124 10.30 2.49 3.43
N VAL A 125 10.64 3.03 2.26
CA VAL A 125 9.83 4.08 1.62
C VAL A 125 8.46 3.55 1.19
N LEU A 126 8.40 2.38 0.55
CA LEU A 126 7.13 1.82 0.08
C LEU A 126 6.23 1.44 1.26
N CYS A 127 6.73 0.70 2.24
CA CYS A 127 5.96 0.27 3.40
C CYS A 127 5.48 1.47 4.23
N ASP A 128 6.32 2.50 4.40
CA ASP A 128 5.91 3.70 5.12
C ASP A 128 4.80 4.45 4.39
N ALA A 129 4.90 4.56 3.05
CA ALA A 129 3.90 5.22 2.23
C ALA A 129 2.56 4.48 2.25
N ASP A 130 2.60 3.15 2.20
CA ASP A 130 1.41 2.28 2.24
C ASP A 130 0.71 2.33 3.62
N LEU A 131 1.49 2.32 4.71
CA LEU A 131 0.97 2.43 6.07
C LEU A 131 0.61 3.86 6.51
N ALA A 132 0.86 4.88 5.68
CA ALA A 132 0.69 6.29 6.06
C ALA A 132 -0.76 6.63 6.44
N VAL A 133 -1.76 5.93 5.89
CA VAL A 133 -3.18 6.10 6.24
C VAL A 133 -3.42 5.92 7.74
N LEU A 134 -2.62 5.09 8.41
CA LEU A 134 -2.78 4.81 9.83
C LEU A 134 -2.60 6.09 10.66
N ALA A 135 -1.78 7.02 10.19
CA ALA A 135 -1.53 8.31 10.82
C ALA A 135 -2.44 9.45 10.32
N SER A 136 -3.46 9.13 9.52
CA SER A 136 -4.42 10.13 9.05
C SER A 136 -5.22 10.76 10.21
N ASP A 137 -5.87 11.89 9.93
CA ASP A 137 -6.78 12.48 10.89
C ASP A 137 -7.96 11.55 11.22
N ARG A 138 -8.68 11.86 12.30
CA ARG A 138 -9.75 10.98 12.82
C ARG A 138 -10.86 10.71 11.82
N LEU A 139 -11.19 11.67 10.95
CA LEU A 139 -12.27 11.50 10.00
C LEU A 139 -11.82 10.53 8.90
N ARG A 140 -10.64 10.78 8.32
CA ARG A 140 -10.08 9.90 7.29
C ARG A 140 -9.78 8.49 7.82
N TYR A 141 -9.28 8.36 9.06
CA TYR A 141 -9.04 7.05 9.67
C TYR A 141 -10.34 6.26 9.88
N ALA A 142 -11.42 6.93 10.29
CA ALA A 142 -12.72 6.28 10.45
C ALA A 142 -13.28 5.81 9.10
N GLU A 143 -13.11 6.59 8.02
CA GLU A 143 -13.43 6.17 6.66
C GLU A 143 -12.59 4.96 6.23
N TYR A 144 -11.29 4.99 6.45
CA TYR A 144 -10.38 3.86 6.20
C TYR A 144 -10.88 2.58 6.90
N ALA A 145 -11.15 2.64 8.20
CA ALA A 145 -11.61 1.48 8.96
C ALA A 145 -12.98 0.97 8.49
N ALA A 146 -13.89 1.87 8.08
CA ALA A 146 -15.19 1.51 7.54
C ALA A 146 -15.08 0.88 6.13
N ASP A 147 -14.21 1.41 5.28
CA ASP A 147 -13.94 0.90 3.94
C ASP A 147 -13.34 -0.52 4.03
N VAL A 148 -12.37 -0.74 4.93
CA VAL A 148 -11.86 -2.09 5.24
C VAL A 148 -12.98 -3.01 5.76
N ARG A 149 -13.84 -2.56 6.68
CA ARG A 149 -14.99 -3.37 7.14
C ARG A 149 -15.91 -3.77 5.99
N ALA A 150 -16.13 -2.88 5.03
CA ALA A 150 -16.99 -3.09 3.88
C ALA A 150 -16.41 -4.12 2.89
N GLU A 151 -15.08 -4.17 2.72
CA GLU A 151 -14.43 -5.22 1.91
C GLU A 151 -14.63 -6.61 2.51
N TYR A 152 -14.57 -6.72 3.85
CA TYR A 152 -14.84 -7.96 4.57
C TYR A 152 -16.32 -8.17 4.92
N ALA A 153 -17.27 -7.58 4.17
CA ALA A 153 -18.72 -7.67 4.45
C ALA A 153 -19.27 -9.11 4.48
N ALA A 154 -18.60 -10.06 3.83
CA ALA A 154 -18.96 -11.48 3.85
C ALA A 154 -18.69 -12.16 5.20
N LEU A 155 -17.76 -11.62 6.01
CA LEU A 155 -17.50 -12.13 7.35
C LEU A 155 -18.55 -11.61 8.34
N ASP A 156 -18.97 -12.49 9.26
CA ASP A 156 -19.74 -12.07 10.42
C ASP A 156 -18.92 -11.12 11.31
N ASP A 157 -19.62 -10.32 12.12
CA ASP A 157 -18.99 -9.28 12.94
C ASP A 157 -17.98 -9.85 13.95
N ALA A 158 -18.22 -11.03 14.51
CA ALA A 158 -17.31 -11.61 15.50
C ALA A 158 -16.00 -12.06 14.84
N THR A 159 -16.10 -12.73 13.68
CA THR A 159 -14.95 -13.15 12.88
C THR A 159 -14.14 -11.94 12.41
N PHE A 160 -14.79 -10.92 11.85
CA PHE A 160 -14.11 -9.70 11.42
C PHE A 160 -13.43 -8.98 12.58
N ARG A 161 -14.13 -8.74 13.70
CA ARG A 161 -13.56 -8.03 14.87
C ARG A 161 -12.35 -8.77 15.42
N SER A 162 -12.42 -10.10 15.53
CA SER A 162 -11.30 -10.92 16.00
C SER A 162 -10.08 -10.81 15.07
N GLY A 163 -10.29 -10.99 13.76
CA GLY A 163 -9.23 -10.89 12.75
C GLY A 163 -8.59 -9.50 12.71
N ARG A 164 -9.42 -8.46 12.62
CA ARG A 164 -8.96 -7.07 12.61
C ARG A 164 -8.20 -6.72 13.89
N ALA A 165 -8.72 -7.08 15.07
CA ALA A 165 -8.00 -6.88 16.32
C ALA A 165 -6.66 -7.63 16.36
N GLY A 166 -6.56 -8.80 15.72
CA GLY A 166 -5.30 -9.51 15.50
C GLY A 166 -4.28 -8.67 14.72
N VAL A 167 -4.68 -8.10 13.59
CA VAL A 167 -3.85 -7.21 12.76
C VAL A 167 -3.39 -5.98 13.56
N LEU A 168 -4.30 -5.30 14.26
CA LEU A 168 -3.94 -4.10 15.04
C LEU A 168 -2.97 -4.42 16.18
N ARG A 169 -3.14 -5.57 16.86
CA ARG A 169 -2.20 -6.02 17.91
C ARG A 169 -0.84 -6.35 17.32
N HIS A 170 -0.79 -7.00 16.16
CA HIS A 170 0.45 -7.28 15.46
C HIS A 170 1.20 -5.99 15.15
N LEU A 171 0.55 -5.02 14.50
CA LEU A 171 1.13 -3.71 14.20
C LEU A 171 1.61 -2.98 15.47
N LEU A 172 0.78 -2.91 16.50
CA LEU A 172 1.14 -2.25 17.78
C LEU A 172 2.31 -2.94 18.50
N GLY A 173 2.52 -4.23 18.27
CA GLY A 173 3.62 -5.01 18.81
C GLY A 173 4.97 -4.79 18.12
N GLN A 174 4.97 -4.19 16.92
CA GLN A 174 6.21 -3.87 16.21
C GLN A 174 6.99 -2.76 16.96
N PRO A 175 8.34 -2.81 17.00
CA PRO A 175 9.15 -1.75 17.61
C PRO A 175 8.92 -0.37 16.98
N SER A 176 8.68 -0.33 15.68
CA SER A 176 8.28 0.84 14.90
C SER A 176 7.32 0.42 13.81
N LEU A 177 6.31 1.24 13.53
CA LEU A 177 5.43 1.07 12.37
C LEU A 177 6.10 1.55 11.08
N PHE A 178 6.96 2.56 11.20
CA PHE A 178 7.64 3.19 10.07
C PHE A 178 9.15 2.93 10.07
N GLY A 179 9.70 2.56 8.91
CA GLY A 179 11.10 2.24 8.67
C GLY A 179 11.98 3.47 8.43
N THR A 180 11.47 4.50 7.75
CA THR A 180 12.25 5.73 7.48
C THR A 180 12.28 6.65 8.69
N PRO A 181 13.37 7.43 8.90
CA PRO A 181 13.42 8.43 9.96
C PRO A 181 12.32 9.51 9.83
N GLU A 182 11.99 9.91 8.60
CA GLU A 182 10.97 10.91 8.32
C GLU A 182 9.55 10.36 8.58
N GLY A 183 9.26 9.15 8.12
CA GLY A 183 7.99 8.45 8.39
C GLY A 183 7.75 8.30 9.89
N ARG A 184 8.74 7.83 10.65
CA ARG A 184 8.64 7.73 12.12
C ARG A 184 8.31 9.07 12.77
N ARG A 185 9.03 10.14 12.39
CA ARG A 185 8.80 11.48 12.94
C ARG A 185 7.41 12.04 12.63
N ARG A 186 6.86 11.72 11.46
CA ARG A 186 5.57 12.27 11.01
C ARG A 186 4.38 11.48 11.50
N TRP A 187 4.50 10.16 11.54
CA TRP A 187 3.33 9.28 11.52
C TRP A 187 3.23 8.33 12.70
N GLU A 188 4.33 7.97 13.36
CA GLU A 188 4.36 6.91 14.38
C GLU A 188 3.35 7.16 15.53
N ASP A 189 3.39 8.34 16.14
CA ASP A 189 2.54 8.65 17.30
C ASP A 189 1.07 8.71 16.93
N ALA A 190 0.74 9.34 15.80
CA ALA A 190 -0.63 9.44 15.29
C ALA A 190 -1.18 8.06 14.92
N ALA A 191 -0.40 7.25 14.21
CA ALA A 191 -0.79 5.89 13.84
C ALA A 191 -1.06 5.03 15.06
N ARG A 192 -0.14 5.02 16.04
CA ARG A 192 -0.34 4.24 17.27
C ARG A 192 -1.54 4.71 18.09
N MET A 193 -1.85 6.01 18.07
CA MET A 193 -3.06 6.53 18.72
C MET A 193 -4.32 5.99 18.04
N ASN A 194 -4.39 6.05 16.71
CA ASN A 194 -5.54 5.57 15.95
C ASN A 194 -5.71 4.04 16.08
N LEU A 195 -4.63 3.26 15.94
CA LEU A 195 -4.65 1.80 16.11
C LEU A 195 -5.16 1.38 17.50
N ARG A 196 -4.70 2.05 18.58
CA ARG A 196 -5.16 1.76 19.94
C ARG A 196 -6.63 2.11 20.13
N HIS A 197 -7.09 3.22 19.53
CA HIS A 197 -8.48 3.62 19.60
C HIS A 197 -9.39 2.61 18.89
N GLU A 198 -9.05 2.22 17.67
CA GLU A 198 -9.79 1.20 16.92
C GLU A 198 -9.80 -0.13 17.67
N LEU A 199 -8.64 -0.57 18.19
CA LEU A 199 -8.54 -1.81 18.96
C LEU A 199 -9.48 -1.79 20.17
N ALA A 200 -9.55 -0.69 20.92
CA ALA A 200 -10.45 -0.57 22.07
C ALA A 200 -11.93 -0.69 21.66
N VAL A 201 -12.32 -0.08 20.53
CA VAL A 201 -13.68 -0.17 19.97
C VAL A 201 -13.99 -1.61 19.53
N LEU A 202 -13.02 -2.35 19.00
CA LEU A 202 -13.17 -3.73 18.53
C LEU A 202 -13.21 -4.77 19.66
N THR A 203 -12.68 -4.45 20.84
CA THR A 203 -12.62 -5.38 21.99
C THR A 203 -13.59 -5.05 23.12
N THR A 204 -14.41 -4.00 22.95
CA THR A 204 -15.57 -3.73 23.81
C THR A 204 -16.74 -4.61 23.38
#